data_AF-A0A3D0XAP7-F1
#
_entry.id   AF-A0A3D0XAP7-F1
#
_cell.length_a   1.000
_cell.length_b   1.000
_cell.length_c   1.000
_cell.angle_alpha   90.00
_cell.angle_beta   90.00
_cell.angle_gamma   90.00
#
_symmetry.space_group_name_H-M   'P 1'
#
loop_
_entity.id
_entity.type
_entity.pdbx_description
1 polymer ?
#
loop_
_entity_poly.entity_id
_entity_poly.type
_entity_poly.pdbx_seq_one_letter_code
_entity_poly.pdbx_strand_id
1 'polypeptide(L)'
;MKKVIVLITAISIILLTSACGKTENIESSVVITATDTEYIDLVYDNIENWDITQNDSGKTFSIDKISFYKFANGDKMAFYINYPIAGYSGRGYYLNIDEGTMEQITYSVYDHDIKEWNTSYMAKNALYGTYWNSNADENEKHSVIKEAFENYLKSRRD
;
A
#
# COMPACT_ATOMS: atom_id res chain seq x y z
N MET A 1 -5.60 -30.69 54.32
CA MET A 1 -4.66 -31.75 53.88
C MET A 1 -5.41 -33.05 53.61
N LYS A 2 -5.60 -33.39 52.34
CA LYS A 2 -5.69 -34.73 51.73
C LYS A 2 -5.82 -34.44 50.23
N LYS A 3 -4.78 -34.77 49.44
CA LYS A 3 -4.74 -35.94 48.54
C LYS A 3 -5.43 -35.56 47.20
N VAL A 4 -4.89 -35.82 46.00
CA VAL A 4 -3.99 -36.88 45.53
C VAL A 4 -3.86 -36.60 44.00
N ILE A 5 -2.62 -36.52 43.47
CA ILE A 5 -1.98 -37.54 42.60
C ILE A 5 -2.22 -37.23 41.10
N VAL A 6 -1.19 -36.79 40.35
CA VAL A 6 -0.08 -37.60 39.75
C VAL A 6 -0.51 -38.03 38.33
N LEU A 7 0.28 -37.85 37.26
CA LEU A 7 1.46 -38.62 36.82
C LEU A 7 1.67 -38.16 35.34
N ILE A 8 2.87 -38.00 34.76
CA ILE A 8 3.60 -39.00 33.93
C ILE A 8 4.67 -38.15 33.16
N THR A 9 5.96 -38.32 33.42
CA THR A 9 6.95 -39.05 32.58
C THR A 9 7.34 -38.26 31.31
N ALA A 10 8.42 -37.47 31.35
CA ALA A 10 9.79 -37.83 30.90
C ALA A 10 9.90 -38.14 29.40
N ILE A 11 10.78 -37.40 28.68
CA ILE A 11 11.67 -37.91 27.62
C ILE A 11 12.71 -36.82 27.29
N SER A 12 13.93 -37.28 27.10
CA SER A 12 15.20 -36.56 27.11
C SER A 12 15.64 -36.05 25.73
N ILE A 13 16.42 -34.96 25.75
CA ILE A 13 17.57 -34.60 24.88
C ILE A 13 17.32 -34.50 23.35
N ILE A 14 17.51 -33.28 22.81
CA ILE A 14 18.25 -33.09 21.56
C ILE A 14 19.28 -31.96 21.74
N LEU A 15 20.54 -32.36 21.69
CA LEU A 15 21.70 -31.52 21.43
C LEU A 15 21.83 -31.45 19.90
N LEU A 16 21.83 -30.26 19.30
CA LEU A 16 22.26 -30.06 17.91
C LEU A 16 23.02 -28.75 17.75
N THR A 17 24.04 -28.86 16.92
CA THR A 17 25.24 -28.05 16.75
C THR A 17 25.07 -26.93 15.72
N SER A 18 25.93 -25.92 15.83
CA SER A 18 26.58 -25.18 14.74
C SER A 18 25.74 -24.70 13.54
N ALA A 19 25.64 -23.38 13.38
CA ALA A 19 26.04 -22.72 12.14
C ALA A 19 26.08 -21.20 12.35
N CYS A 20 27.19 -20.59 11.91
CA CYS A 20 27.21 -19.24 11.40
C CYS A 20 26.07 -19.11 10.37
N GLY A 21 24.99 -18.45 10.74
CA GLY A 21 23.87 -18.14 9.88
C GLY A 21 23.70 -16.63 9.87
N LYS A 22 23.68 -16.05 8.68
CA LYS A 22 23.35 -14.65 8.41
C LYS A 22 22.32 -14.14 9.42
N THR A 23 22.55 -12.96 9.98
CA THR A 23 21.48 -12.13 10.52
C THR A 23 20.44 -12.02 9.40
N GLU A 24 19.41 -12.84 9.47
CA GLU A 24 18.19 -12.61 8.72
C GLU A 24 17.74 -11.23 9.20
N ASN A 25 17.81 -10.24 8.32
CA ASN A 25 16.99 -9.05 8.48
C ASN A 25 15.58 -9.62 8.57
N ILE A 26 15.08 -9.77 9.79
CA ILE A 26 13.66 -9.88 10.05
C ILE A 26 13.17 -8.52 9.58
N GLU A 27 12.82 -8.42 8.29
CA GLU A 27 12.00 -7.34 7.80
C GLU A 27 10.86 -7.27 8.79
N SER A 28 10.82 -6.18 9.57
CA SER A 28 9.81 -5.99 10.59
C SER A 28 8.47 -6.14 9.89
N SER A 29 7.78 -7.26 10.13
CA SER A 29 6.51 -7.52 9.47
C SER A 29 5.59 -6.35 9.81
N VAL A 30 5.07 -5.74 8.76
CA VAL A 30 4.15 -4.64 8.92
C VAL A 30 2.82 -5.25 9.39
N VAL A 31 2.36 -4.85 10.57
CA VAL A 31 1.05 -5.26 11.07
C VAL A 31 0.02 -4.35 10.42
N ILE A 32 -0.84 -4.91 9.57
CA ILE A 32 -1.99 -4.24 8.96
C ILE A 32 -3.12 -4.22 9.99
N THR A 33 -3.67 -3.03 10.29
CA THR A 33 -4.81 -2.86 11.20
C THR A 33 -6.14 -3.05 10.47
N ALA A 34 -7.25 -3.11 11.22
CA ALA A 34 -8.58 -3.20 10.60
C ALA A 34 -8.89 -1.99 9.68
N THR A 35 -8.57 -0.77 10.15
CA THR A 35 -8.74 0.46 9.36
C THR A 35 -7.86 0.46 8.10
N ASP A 36 -6.67 -0.12 8.19
CA ASP A 36 -5.79 -0.26 7.03
C ASP A 36 -6.39 -1.18 5.95
N THR A 37 -7.02 -2.28 6.37
CA THR A 37 -7.75 -3.18 5.46
C THR A 37 -8.94 -2.47 4.81
N GLU A 38 -9.70 -1.67 5.56
CA GLU A 38 -10.82 -0.88 5.01
C GLU A 38 -10.38 0.10 3.90
N TYR A 39 -9.21 0.72 4.02
CA TYR A 39 -8.66 1.54 2.93
C TYR A 39 -8.33 0.72 1.68
N ILE A 40 -7.78 -0.48 1.84
CA ILE A 40 -7.44 -1.39 0.73
C ILE A 40 -8.72 -1.84 0.02
N ASP A 41 -9.71 -2.30 0.79
CA ASP A 41 -11.00 -2.77 0.27
C ASP A 41 -11.70 -1.65 -0.50
N LEU A 42 -11.70 -0.42 0.05
CA LEU A 42 -12.25 0.75 -0.62
C LEU A 42 -11.56 1.03 -1.97
N VAL A 43 -10.23 0.89 -2.06
CA VAL A 43 -9.53 1.06 -3.33
C VAL A 43 -9.92 -0.04 -4.31
N TYR A 44 -9.94 -1.28 -3.86
CA TYR A 44 -10.27 -2.42 -4.70
C TYR A 44 -11.67 -2.32 -5.31
N ASP A 45 -12.68 -1.98 -4.50
CA ASP A 45 -14.07 -1.82 -4.94
C ASP A 45 -14.25 -0.72 -6.00
N ASN A 46 -13.32 0.22 -6.09
CA ASN A 46 -13.43 1.39 -6.94
C ASN A 46 -12.45 1.41 -8.13
N ILE A 47 -11.29 0.75 -8.03
CA ILE A 47 -10.20 0.91 -9.01
C ILE A 47 -10.56 0.45 -10.42
N GLU A 48 -11.42 -0.57 -10.55
CA GLU A 48 -11.89 -1.06 -11.85
C GLU A 48 -12.80 -0.05 -12.57
N ASN A 49 -13.47 0.82 -11.80
CA ASN A 49 -14.38 1.84 -12.32
C ASN A 49 -13.66 3.13 -12.72
N TRP A 50 -12.35 3.23 -12.50
CA TRP A 50 -11.62 4.43 -12.88
C TRP A 50 -11.42 4.47 -14.40
N ASP A 51 -11.82 5.58 -15.03
CA ASP A 51 -11.40 5.89 -16.39
C ASP A 51 -10.00 6.51 -16.39
N ILE A 52 -9.02 5.64 -16.21
CA ILE A 52 -7.58 5.95 -16.07
C ILE A 52 -6.84 5.66 -17.36
N THR A 53 -7.53 5.92 -18.45
CA THR A 53 -7.01 5.84 -19.81
C THR A 53 -6.50 7.22 -20.18
N GLN A 54 -5.19 7.47 -20.07
CA GLN A 54 -4.66 8.72 -20.62
C GLN A 54 -4.44 8.55 -22.12
N ASN A 55 -5.11 9.37 -22.92
CA ASN A 55 -4.81 9.49 -24.34
C ASN A 55 -3.84 10.66 -24.54
N ASP A 56 -2.61 10.35 -24.95
CA ASP A 56 -1.67 11.36 -25.42
C ASP A 56 -1.25 11.01 -26.84
N SER A 57 -1.48 11.97 -27.75
CA SER A 57 -1.06 11.88 -29.14
C SER A 57 -1.56 10.61 -29.87
N GLY A 58 -2.78 10.15 -29.55
CA GLY A 58 -3.40 8.97 -30.15
C GLY A 58 -2.96 7.64 -29.53
N LYS A 59 -2.20 7.67 -28.43
CA LYS A 59 -1.81 6.49 -27.66
C LYS A 59 -2.56 6.46 -26.34
N THR A 60 -3.18 5.32 -26.07
CA THR A 60 -3.74 4.99 -24.77
C THR A 60 -2.65 4.46 -23.86
N PHE A 61 -2.49 5.10 -22.70
CA PHE A 61 -1.59 4.68 -21.64
C PHE A 61 -2.41 4.15 -20.45
N SER A 62 -1.97 3.01 -19.92
CA SER A 62 -2.50 2.42 -18.69
C SER A 62 -1.78 2.95 -17.46
N ILE A 63 -2.17 2.53 -16.25
CA ILE A 63 -1.37 2.80 -15.06
C ILE A 63 0.00 2.12 -15.20
N ASP A 64 1.04 2.83 -14.76
CA ASP A 64 2.42 2.33 -14.60
C ASP A 64 2.73 2.00 -13.13
N LYS A 65 2.41 2.93 -12.21
CA LYS A 65 2.74 2.78 -10.79
C LYS A 65 1.62 3.24 -9.87
N ILE A 66 1.54 2.62 -8.70
CA ILE A 66 0.64 3.00 -7.61
C ILE A 66 1.38 3.21 -6.29
N SER A 67 0.82 4.05 -5.42
CA SER A 67 1.30 4.23 -4.05
C SER A 67 0.22 4.79 -3.13
N PHE A 68 0.47 4.64 -1.82
CA PHE A 68 -0.31 5.29 -0.77
C PHE A 68 0.57 6.33 -0.07
N TYR A 69 0.00 7.49 0.24
CA TYR A 69 0.64 8.51 1.08
C TYR A 69 -0.35 9.12 2.06
N LYS A 70 0.17 9.74 3.12
CA LYS A 70 -0.64 10.57 4.02
C LYS A 70 -1.11 11.82 3.28
N PHE A 71 -2.39 12.17 3.39
CA PHE A 71 -2.94 13.37 2.78
C PHE A 71 -2.60 14.61 3.61
N ALA A 72 -2.31 15.73 2.95
CA ALA A 72 -1.66 16.92 3.54
C ALA A 72 -2.43 17.58 4.71
N ASN A 73 -3.73 17.30 4.89
CA ASN A 73 -4.60 17.95 5.89
C ASN A 73 -5.19 17.00 6.97
N GLY A 74 -4.63 15.80 7.19
CA GLY A 74 -5.09 14.95 8.30
C GLY A 74 -4.47 13.55 8.35
N ASP A 75 -4.93 12.72 9.29
CA ASP A 75 -4.59 11.29 9.42
C ASP A 75 -5.15 10.39 8.31
N LYS A 76 -5.71 11.01 7.26
CA LYS A 76 -6.36 10.33 6.15
C LYS A 76 -5.36 9.96 5.06
N MET A 77 -5.67 8.87 4.38
CA MET A 77 -4.81 8.31 3.34
C MET A 77 -5.24 8.80 1.96
N ALA A 78 -4.26 8.96 1.08
CA ALA A 78 -4.47 9.21 -0.33
C ALA A 78 -3.85 8.08 -1.15
N PHE A 79 -4.53 7.71 -2.23
CA PHE A 79 -4.05 6.78 -3.23
C PHE A 79 -3.60 7.52 -4.47
N TYR A 80 -2.47 7.13 -5.02
CA TYR A 80 -1.86 7.79 -6.17
C TYR A 80 -1.54 6.80 -7.25
N ILE A 81 -1.81 7.20 -8.48
CA ILE A 81 -1.46 6.46 -9.69
C ILE A 81 -0.65 7.34 -10.63
N ASN A 82 0.29 6.73 -11.32
CA ASN A 82 1.05 7.37 -12.39
C ASN A 82 0.79 6.67 -13.72
N TYR A 83 0.78 7.46 -14.79
CA TYR A 83 0.82 6.98 -16.16
C TYR A 83 2.28 6.95 -16.65
N PRO A 84 2.62 6.08 -17.62
CA PRO A 84 3.99 5.92 -18.15
C PRO A 84 4.47 7.09 -19.06
N ILE A 85 4.02 8.32 -18.81
CA ILE A 85 4.33 9.51 -19.61
C ILE A 85 5.31 10.41 -18.86
N ALA A 86 6.57 10.46 -19.34
CA ALA A 86 7.62 11.43 -18.96
C ALA A 86 7.82 11.70 -17.46
N GLY A 87 7.39 10.78 -16.60
CA GLY A 87 7.74 10.72 -15.17
C GLY A 87 6.82 11.45 -14.20
N TYR A 88 5.77 12.19 -14.62
CA TYR A 88 5.01 13.03 -13.67
C TYR A 88 3.51 13.21 -13.97
N SER A 89 2.91 12.43 -14.89
CA SER A 89 1.45 12.46 -15.09
C SER A 89 0.76 11.38 -14.27
N GLY A 90 -0.35 11.71 -13.64
CA GLY A 90 -1.07 10.79 -12.77
C GLY A 90 -2.32 11.40 -12.15
N ARG A 91 -2.93 10.65 -11.23
CA ARG A 91 -4.08 11.10 -10.43
C ARG A 91 -3.86 10.73 -8.96
N GLY A 92 -4.36 11.59 -8.09
CA GLY A 92 -4.48 11.32 -6.67
C GLY A 92 -5.93 11.24 -6.25
N TYR A 93 -6.20 10.41 -5.27
CA TYR A 93 -7.53 10.21 -4.72
C TYR A 93 -7.47 10.29 -3.20
N TYR A 94 -8.35 11.08 -2.63
CA TYR A 94 -8.58 11.11 -1.20
C TYR A 94 -9.50 9.96 -0.82
N LEU A 95 -9.14 9.21 0.22
CA LEU A 95 -9.90 8.05 0.69
C LEU A 95 -10.64 8.41 1.99
N ASN A 96 -11.97 8.21 2.02
CA ASN A 96 -12.82 8.46 3.17
C ASN A 96 -13.56 7.18 3.58
N ILE A 97 -13.00 6.43 4.53
CA ILE A 97 -13.60 5.19 5.04
C ILE A 97 -14.98 5.45 5.65
N ASP A 98 -15.13 6.53 6.44
CA ASP A 98 -16.38 6.81 7.17
C ASP A 98 -17.59 6.95 6.24
N GLU A 99 -17.36 7.46 5.04
CA GLU A 99 -18.38 7.66 4.01
C GLU A 99 -18.34 6.54 2.94
N GLY A 100 -17.35 5.66 2.98
CA GLY A 100 -17.10 4.65 1.94
C GLY A 100 -16.84 5.27 0.58
N THR A 101 -16.27 6.48 0.54
CA THR A 101 -16.07 7.25 -0.69
C THR A 101 -14.60 7.48 -0.96
N MET A 102 -14.29 7.62 -2.24
CA MET A 102 -13.02 8.20 -2.65
C MET A 102 -13.25 9.28 -3.70
N GLU A 103 -12.52 10.38 -3.55
CA GLU A 103 -12.69 11.56 -4.39
C GLU A 103 -11.38 11.87 -5.11
N GLN A 104 -11.48 12.08 -6.43
CA GLN A 104 -10.32 12.53 -7.18
C GLN A 104 -9.89 13.92 -6.68
N ILE A 105 -8.61 14.05 -6.34
CA ILE A 105 -8.02 15.32 -5.96
C ILE A 105 -7.94 16.19 -7.23
N THR A 106 -8.75 17.24 -7.28
CA THR A 106 -8.82 18.19 -8.42
C THR A 106 -8.13 19.51 -8.08
N TYR A 107 -7.28 19.98 -8.99
CA TYR A 107 -6.35 21.09 -8.76
C TYR A 107 -7.01 22.47 -8.60
N SER A 108 -8.27 22.63 -9.00
CA SER A 108 -9.01 23.89 -8.89
C SER A 108 -9.73 24.06 -7.56
N VAL A 109 -9.87 23.00 -6.77
CA VAL A 109 -10.67 22.99 -5.53
C VAL A 109 -9.80 23.14 -4.28
N TYR A 110 -8.50 22.88 -4.39
CA TYR A 110 -7.57 22.85 -3.27
C TYR A 110 -6.52 23.98 -3.35
N ASP A 111 -6.11 24.50 -2.19
CA ASP A 111 -5.15 25.60 -2.01
C ASP A 111 -3.82 25.35 -2.73
N HIS A 112 -3.07 26.43 -3.03
CA HIS A 112 -1.77 26.37 -3.71
C HIS A 112 -0.82 25.33 -3.09
N ASP A 113 -0.82 25.24 -1.76
CA ASP A 113 -0.02 24.28 -1.00
C ASP A 113 -0.37 22.82 -1.36
N ILE A 114 -1.65 22.48 -1.53
CA ILE A 114 -2.08 21.12 -1.87
C ILE A 114 -1.64 20.73 -3.28
N LYS A 115 -1.56 21.70 -4.20
CA LYS A 115 -1.07 21.48 -5.57
C LYS A 115 0.41 21.14 -5.61
N GLU A 116 1.23 21.85 -4.83
CA GLU A 116 2.68 21.56 -4.71
C GLU A 116 2.92 20.19 -4.04
N TRP A 117 2.14 19.85 -3.02
CA TRP A 117 2.21 18.54 -2.36
C TRP A 117 1.83 17.41 -3.31
N ASN A 118 0.74 17.55 -4.06
CA ASN A 118 0.32 16.53 -5.03
C ASN A 118 1.37 16.30 -6.12
N THR A 119 1.93 17.37 -6.69
CA THR A 119 3.02 17.28 -7.68
C THR A 119 4.24 16.56 -7.09
N SER A 120 4.56 16.84 -5.83
CA SER A 120 5.65 16.15 -5.11
C SER A 120 5.35 14.67 -4.90
N TYR A 121 4.10 14.29 -4.61
CA TYR A 121 3.69 12.90 -4.47
C TYR A 121 3.64 12.16 -5.82
N MET A 122 3.25 12.82 -6.91
CA MET A 122 3.36 12.26 -8.27
C MET A 122 4.81 11.94 -8.64
N ALA A 123 5.73 12.84 -8.32
CA ALA A 123 7.17 12.61 -8.50
C ALA A 123 7.68 11.44 -7.63
N LYS A 124 7.26 11.39 -6.36
CA LYS A 124 7.60 10.28 -5.46
C LYS A 124 7.03 8.95 -5.95
N ASN A 125 5.79 8.93 -6.43
CA ASN A 125 5.15 7.73 -6.96
C ASN A 125 5.86 7.24 -8.23
N ALA A 126 6.29 8.14 -9.12
CA ALA A 126 7.07 7.77 -10.29
C ALA A 126 8.40 7.08 -9.91
N LEU A 127 9.05 7.54 -8.85
CA LEU A 127 10.33 7.00 -8.40
C LEU A 127 10.17 5.72 -7.58
N TYR A 128 9.26 5.72 -6.61
CA TYR A 128 9.17 4.73 -5.53
C TYR A 128 7.85 3.98 -5.47
N GLY A 129 6.90 4.28 -6.35
CA GLY A 129 5.64 3.55 -6.44
C GLY A 129 5.83 2.09 -6.86
N THR A 130 4.89 1.26 -6.46
CA THR A 130 4.84 -0.15 -6.83
C THR A 130 4.37 -0.27 -8.28
N TYR A 131 5.06 -1.09 -9.07
CA TYR A 131 4.71 -1.33 -10.47
C TYR A 131 3.33 -1.97 -10.59
N TRP A 132 2.54 -1.46 -11.52
CA TRP A 132 1.21 -1.94 -11.81
C TRP A 132 1.16 -2.58 -13.20
N ASN A 133 0.57 -3.77 -13.27
CA ASN A 133 0.24 -4.41 -14.53
C ASN A 133 -1.27 -4.34 -14.74
N SER A 134 -1.73 -3.51 -15.69
CA SER A 134 -3.16 -3.39 -15.99
C SER A 134 -3.79 -4.66 -16.57
N ASN A 135 -3.00 -5.60 -17.06
CA ASN A 135 -3.48 -6.90 -17.55
C ASN A 135 -3.43 -8.01 -16.50
N ALA A 136 -3.02 -7.69 -15.27
CA ALA A 136 -2.96 -8.63 -14.16
C ALA A 136 -4.35 -9.14 -13.78
N ASP A 137 -4.41 -10.38 -13.29
CA ASP A 137 -5.65 -10.90 -12.72
C ASP A 137 -5.98 -10.25 -11.37
N GLU A 138 -7.17 -10.55 -10.84
CA GLU A 138 -7.67 -9.98 -9.60
C GLU A 138 -6.74 -10.25 -8.40
N ASN A 139 -6.18 -11.46 -8.29
CA ASN A 139 -5.30 -11.83 -7.18
C ASN A 139 -3.95 -11.11 -7.28
N GLU A 140 -3.42 -10.97 -8.49
CA GLU A 140 -2.21 -10.21 -8.74
C GLU A 140 -2.40 -8.73 -8.41
N LYS A 141 -3.51 -8.12 -8.84
CA LYS A 141 -3.87 -6.74 -8.48
C LYS A 141 -3.98 -6.55 -6.97
N HIS A 142 -4.66 -7.47 -6.27
CA HIS A 142 -4.75 -7.47 -4.81
C HIS A 142 -3.37 -7.52 -4.15
N SER A 143 -2.49 -8.41 -4.63
CA SER A 143 -1.13 -8.52 -4.10
C SER A 143 -0.35 -7.22 -4.27
N VAL A 144 -0.48 -6.56 -5.44
CA VAL A 144 0.22 -5.30 -5.74
C VAL A 144 -0.32 -4.15 -4.88
N ILE A 145 -1.63 -4.06 -4.67
CA ILE A 145 -2.23 -3.06 -3.77
C ILE A 145 -1.73 -3.26 -2.34
N LYS A 146 -1.71 -4.50 -1.86
CA LYS A 146 -1.21 -4.85 -0.53
C LYS A 146 0.28 -4.49 -0.39
N GLU A 147 1.10 -4.80 -1.38
CA GLU A 147 2.52 -4.45 -1.38
C GLU A 147 2.72 -2.92 -1.32
N ALA A 148 2.00 -2.18 -2.17
CA ALA A 148 2.05 -0.71 -2.17
C ALA A 148 1.67 -0.12 -0.81
N PHE A 149 0.69 -0.73 -0.15
CA PHE A 149 0.26 -0.34 1.19
C PHE A 149 1.29 -0.68 2.27
N GLU A 150 1.88 -1.85 2.23
CA GLU A 150 2.97 -2.24 3.15
C GLU A 150 4.17 -1.32 3.00
N ASN A 151 4.52 -0.93 1.76
CA ASN A 151 5.57 0.05 1.50
C ASN A 151 5.27 1.41 2.13
N TYR A 152 4.01 1.87 2.05
CA TYR A 152 3.57 3.08 2.76
C TYR A 152 3.74 2.95 4.28
N LEU A 153 3.30 1.84 4.88
CA LEU A 153 3.43 1.63 6.32
C LEU A 153 4.90 1.53 6.77
N LYS A 154 5.78 0.91 5.96
CA LYS A 154 7.23 0.93 6.19
C LYS A 154 7.75 2.37 6.21
N SER A 155 7.38 3.18 5.21
CA SER A 155 7.82 4.59 5.11
C SER A 155 7.40 5.51 6.25
N ARG A 156 6.42 5.10 7.08
CA ARG A 156 5.98 5.86 8.26
C ARG A 156 6.79 5.58 9.52
N ARG A 157 7.62 4.54 9.51
CA ARG A 157 8.43 4.12 10.68
C ARG A 157 9.80 4.79 10.71
N ASP A 158 10.27 5.25 9.56
CA ASP A 158 11.55 5.96 9.34
C ASP A 158 11.39 7.48 9.51
#